data_AF-A0A970GH87-F1
#
_entry.id   AF-A0A970GH87-F1
#
_cell.length_a   1.000
_cell.length_b   1.000
_cell.length_c   1.000
_cell.angle_alpha   90.00
_cell.angle_beta   90.00
_cell.angle_gamma   90.00
#
_symmetry.space_group_name_H-M   'P 1'
#
loop_
_entity.id
_entity.type
_entity.pdbx_description
1 polymer ?
#
loop_
_entity_poly.entity_id
_entity_poly.type
_entity_poly.pdbx_seq_one_letter_code
_entity_poly.pdbx_strand_id
1 'polypeptide(L)'
;EKMKYYEEIVADGTINGYTKLEQQKMKRMHDKIEFSLGGIREMDALPGCVFIVDTEYEKIAVHEARILNIPIVAMVDTNCDPDLIDYVIPSNDDATRAIHLISDIMANAVIEGKGLATEGESTEEETTETTAAEETEDFEAELAAAEEKVEFDVPELAETEQ
;
A
#
# COMPACT_ATOMS: atom_id res chain seq x y z
N GLU A 1 -23.69 -9.83 -2.84
CA GLU A 1 -25.11 -10.13 -2.53
C GLU A 1 -25.59 -11.49 -3.05
N LYS A 2 -25.58 -11.76 -4.37
CA LYS A 2 -26.04 -13.05 -4.92
C LYS A 2 -25.33 -14.30 -4.36
N MET A 3 -24.02 -14.21 -4.08
CA MET A 3 -23.26 -15.28 -3.42
C MET A 3 -23.82 -15.58 -2.01
N LYS A 4 -23.90 -14.54 -1.17
CA LYS A 4 -24.43 -14.63 0.21
C LYS A 4 -25.84 -15.21 0.25
N TYR A 5 -26.70 -14.85 -0.70
CA TYR A 5 -28.05 -15.40 -0.83
C TYR A 5 -28.06 -16.93 -1.03
N TYR A 6 -27.20 -17.47 -1.90
CA TYR A 6 -27.12 -18.91 -2.09
C TYR A 6 -26.57 -19.63 -0.85
N GLU A 7 -25.64 -19.02 -0.12
CA GLU A 7 -25.10 -19.56 1.14
C GLU A 7 -26.16 -19.58 2.24
N GLU A 8 -26.96 -18.51 2.37
CA GLU A 8 -28.03 -18.40 3.36
C GLU A 8 -29.13 -19.45 3.11
N ILE A 9 -29.57 -19.64 1.87
CA ILE A 9 -30.57 -20.68 1.52
C ILE A 9 -30.07 -22.10 1.78
N VAL A 10 -28.76 -22.32 1.62
CA VAL A 10 -28.11 -23.59 1.96
C VAL A 10 -28.08 -23.77 3.48
N ALA A 11 -27.69 -22.73 4.23
CA ALA A 11 -27.58 -22.75 5.68
C ALA A 11 -28.94 -22.94 6.37
N ASP A 12 -29.98 -22.25 5.89
CA ASP A 12 -31.34 -22.32 6.43
C ASP A 12 -32.09 -23.61 6.04
N GLY A 13 -31.51 -24.42 5.16
CA GLY A 13 -32.10 -25.69 4.71
C GLY A 13 -33.29 -25.54 3.76
N THR A 14 -33.68 -24.31 3.42
CA THR A 14 -34.70 -23.97 2.41
C THR A 14 -34.38 -24.59 1.04
N ILE A 15 -33.09 -24.85 0.76
CA ILE A 15 -32.64 -25.53 -0.45
C ILE A 15 -33.32 -26.90 -0.67
N ASN A 16 -33.73 -27.58 0.41
CA ASN A 16 -34.38 -28.90 0.34
C ASN A 16 -35.82 -28.85 -0.20
N GLY A 17 -36.43 -27.66 -0.26
CA GLY A 17 -37.74 -27.45 -0.88
C GLY A 17 -37.72 -27.41 -2.41
N TYR A 18 -36.54 -27.25 -3.01
CA TYR A 18 -36.36 -27.18 -4.46
C TYR A 18 -36.14 -28.56 -5.09
N THR A 19 -36.37 -28.65 -6.39
CA THR A 19 -36.07 -29.89 -7.13
C THR A 19 -34.57 -30.14 -7.22
N LYS A 20 -34.14 -31.41 -7.31
CA LYS A 20 -32.71 -31.77 -7.45
C LYS A 20 -32.00 -31.05 -8.60
N LEU A 21 -32.73 -30.75 -9.68
CA LEU A 21 -32.21 -30.01 -10.83
C LEU A 21 -31.93 -28.54 -10.48
N GLU A 22 -32.82 -27.89 -9.76
CA GLU A 22 -32.67 -26.50 -9.32
C GLU A 22 -31.55 -26.38 -8.28
N GLN A 23 -31.47 -27.31 -7.33
CA GLN A 23 -30.37 -27.39 -6.37
C GLN A 23 -29.01 -27.47 -7.09
N GLN A 24 -28.90 -28.31 -8.11
CA GLN A 24 -27.67 -28.44 -8.88
C GLN A 24 -27.32 -27.16 -9.67
N LYS A 25 -28.34 -26.47 -10.22
CA LYS A 25 -28.12 -25.18 -10.90
C LYS A 25 -27.66 -24.09 -9.94
N MET A 26 -28.28 -24.01 -8.75
CA MET A 26 -27.91 -23.06 -7.71
C MET A 26 -26.47 -23.31 -7.24
N LYS A 27 -26.10 -24.57 -7.00
CA LYS A 27 -24.72 -24.95 -6.66
C LYS A 27 -23.71 -24.52 -7.73
N ARG A 28 -23.96 -24.85 -9.00
CA ARG A 28 -23.07 -24.43 -10.10
C ARG A 28 -22.94 -22.91 -10.22
N MET A 29 -24.02 -22.18 -9.95
CA MET A 29 -23.98 -20.71 -9.94
C MET A 29 -23.17 -20.18 -8.75
N HIS A 30 -23.35 -20.76 -7.56
CA HIS A 30 -22.55 -20.44 -6.38
C HIS A 30 -21.07 -20.72 -6.64
N ASP A 31 -20.70 -21.94 -7.08
CA ASP A 31 -19.31 -22.32 -7.40
C ASP A 31 -18.66 -21.36 -8.42
N LYS A 32 -19.42 -20.94 -9.44
CA LYS A 32 -18.92 -20.00 -10.46
C LYS A 32 -18.67 -18.62 -9.87
N ILE A 33 -19.56 -18.13 -9.02
CA ILE A 33 -19.42 -16.82 -8.37
C ILE A 33 -18.27 -16.87 -7.35
N GLU A 34 -18.10 -17.98 -6.62
CA GLU A 34 -16.99 -18.22 -5.71
C GLU A 34 -15.64 -18.21 -6.42
N PHE A 35 -15.54 -18.90 -7.55
CA PHE A 35 -14.31 -18.88 -8.34
C PHE A 35 -13.92 -17.48 -8.82
N SER A 36 -14.88 -16.64 -9.22
CA SER A 36 -14.59 -15.31 -9.76
C SER A 36 -14.46 -14.20 -8.72
N LEU A 37 -15.23 -14.25 -7.62
CA LEU A 37 -15.33 -13.15 -6.65
C LEU A 37 -14.93 -13.55 -5.23
N GLY A 38 -14.46 -14.78 -5.01
CA GLY A 38 -14.06 -15.25 -3.68
C GLY A 38 -12.95 -14.42 -3.05
N GLY A 39 -11.97 -13.97 -3.84
CA GLY A 39 -10.83 -13.19 -3.34
C GLY A 39 -11.19 -11.80 -2.81
N ILE A 40 -12.25 -11.19 -3.33
CA ILE A 40 -12.70 -9.84 -2.91
C ILE A 40 -13.91 -9.89 -1.96
N ARG A 41 -14.28 -11.08 -1.48
CA ARG A 41 -15.49 -11.31 -0.68
C ARG A 41 -15.47 -10.56 0.65
N GLU A 42 -14.31 -10.50 1.28
CA GLU A 42 -14.08 -9.95 2.62
C GLU A 42 -13.60 -8.49 2.58
N MET A 43 -13.55 -7.87 1.40
CA MET A 43 -13.12 -6.49 1.25
C MET A 43 -14.30 -5.55 1.52
N ASP A 44 -14.23 -4.80 2.62
CA ASP A 44 -15.21 -3.77 2.97
C ASP A 44 -14.87 -2.38 2.38
N ALA A 45 -13.59 -2.16 2.04
CA ALA A 45 -13.07 -0.91 1.50
C ALA A 45 -12.16 -1.16 0.29
N LEU A 46 -11.86 -0.08 -0.45
CA LEU A 46 -10.87 -0.10 -1.53
C LEU A 46 -9.48 -0.44 -0.95
N PRO A 47 -8.64 -1.18 -1.70
CA PRO A 47 -7.31 -1.55 -1.23
C PRO A 47 -6.39 -0.33 -1.18
N GLY A 48 -5.49 -0.30 -0.19
CA GLY A 48 -4.49 0.76 -0.04
C GLY A 48 -3.35 0.70 -1.07
N CYS A 49 -3.08 -0.49 -1.62
CA CYS A 49 -2.19 -0.71 -2.75
C CYS A 49 -2.62 -1.99 -3.49
N VAL A 50 -2.21 -2.14 -4.75
CA VAL A 50 -2.41 -3.38 -5.52
C VAL A 50 -1.05 -3.95 -5.89
N PHE A 51 -0.88 -5.25 -5.64
CA PHE A 51 0.24 -6.02 -6.14
C PHE A 51 -0.18 -6.76 -7.42
N ILE A 52 0.49 -6.47 -8.54
CA ILE A 52 0.19 -7.06 -9.86
C ILE A 52 1.36 -7.92 -10.31
N VAL A 53 1.04 -9.15 -10.72
CA VAL A 53 1.97 -10.04 -11.41
C VAL A 53 1.72 -9.89 -12.90
N ASP A 54 2.77 -9.70 -13.69
CA ASP A 54 2.73 -9.59 -15.16
C ASP A 54 1.81 -8.46 -15.68
N THR A 55 2.37 -7.27 -15.85
CA THR A 55 1.56 -6.12 -16.28
C THR A 55 1.09 -6.16 -17.74
N GLU A 56 1.68 -7.03 -18.56
CA GLU A 56 1.30 -7.17 -19.98
C GLU A 56 0.00 -7.99 -20.13
N TYR A 57 -0.25 -8.98 -19.28
CA TYR A 57 -1.52 -9.71 -19.29
C TYR A 57 -2.60 -8.99 -18.44
N GLU A 58 -2.21 -8.27 -17.39
CA GLU A 58 -3.11 -7.64 -16.41
C GLU A 58 -3.40 -6.14 -16.70
N LYS A 59 -3.41 -5.73 -17.98
CA LYS A 59 -3.61 -4.32 -18.38
C LYS A 59 -4.87 -3.67 -17.82
N ILE A 60 -5.96 -4.44 -17.67
CA ILE A 60 -7.22 -3.94 -17.14
C ILE A 60 -7.06 -3.55 -15.67
N ALA A 61 -6.37 -4.38 -14.88
CA ALA A 61 -6.14 -4.12 -13.46
C ALA A 61 -5.25 -2.88 -13.27
N VAL A 62 -4.20 -2.73 -14.08
CA VAL A 62 -3.33 -1.55 -14.08
C VAL A 62 -4.15 -0.28 -14.40
N HIS A 63 -5.01 -0.35 -15.41
CA HIS A 63 -5.83 0.79 -15.82
C HIS A 63 -6.85 1.19 -14.75
N GLU A 64 -7.55 0.22 -14.16
CA GLU A 64 -8.53 0.47 -13.09
C GLU A 64 -7.86 1.03 -11.84
N ALA A 65 -6.70 0.49 -11.44
CA ALA A 65 -5.92 0.99 -10.31
C ALA A 65 -5.49 2.45 -10.52
N ARG A 66 -5.03 2.80 -11.74
CA ARG A 66 -4.70 4.19 -12.08
C ARG A 66 -5.91 5.12 -12.01
N ILE A 67 -7.07 4.70 -12.52
CA ILE A 67 -8.31 5.51 -12.45
C ILE A 67 -8.72 5.77 -10.99
N LEU A 68 -8.61 4.74 -10.15
CA LEU A 68 -8.96 4.83 -8.73
C LEU A 68 -7.86 5.48 -7.88
N ASN A 69 -6.74 5.88 -8.48
CA ASN A 69 -5.54 6.42 -7.81
C ASN A 69 -5.00 5.50 -6.71
N ILE A 70 -5.03 4.19 -6.94
CA ILE A 70 -4.48 3.20 -6.03
C ILE A 70 -3.02 2.95 -6.44
N PRO A 71 -2.04 3.02 -5.52
CA PRO A 71 -0.64 2.80 -5.84
C PRO A 71 -0.39 1.36 -6.27
N ILE A 72 0.41 1.21 -7.33
CA ILE A 72 0.65 -0.07 -7.99
C ILE A 72 2.08 -0.54 -7.70
N VAL A 73 2.18 -1.73 -7.11
CA VAL A 73 3.43 -2.48 -6.98
C VAL A 73 3.36 -3.64 -7.96
N ALA A 74 4.34 -3.78 -8.85
CA ALA A 74 4.25 -4.84 -9.85
C ALA A 74 5.60 -5.49 -10.19
N MET A 75 5.53 -6.77 -10.55
CA MET A 75 6.65 -7.49 -11.15
C MET A 75 6.70 -7.19 -12.64
N VAL A 76 7.87 -6.75 -13.09
CA VAL A 76 8.11 -6.32 -14.48
C VAL A 76 9.24 -7.15 -15.06
N ASP A 77 8.98 -7.82 -16.17
CA ASP A 77 10.00 -8.43 -17.03
C ASP A 77 10.28 -7.58 -18.28
N THR A 78 11.12 -8.08 -19.17
CA THR A 78 11.57 -7.45 -20.41
C THR A 78 10.48 -7.02 -21.40
N ASN A 79 9.25 -7.53 -21.25
CA ASN A 79 8.11 -7.29 -22.15
C ASN A 79 7.12 -6.23 -21.61
N CYS A 80 7.34 -5.70 -20.42
CA CYS A 80 6.41 -4.79 -19.73
C CYS A 80 6.94 -3.35 -19.71
N ASP A 81 6.04 -2.37 -19.90
CA ASP A 81 6.39 -0.94 -19.81
C ASP A 81 6.31 -0.46 -18.35
N PRO A 82 7.44 -0.09 -17.70
CA PRO A 82 7.47 0.24 -16.27
C PRO A 82 6.86 1.61 -15.94
N ASP A 83 6.61 2.48 -16.94
CA ASP A 83 6.13 3.85 -16.75
C ASP A 83 4.73 3.92 -16.12
N LEU A 84 3.95 2.85 -16.26
CA LEU A 84 2.59 2.77 -15.72
C LEU A 84 2.52 2.31 -14.26
N ILE A 85 3.66 2.03 -13.64
CA ILE A 85 3.78 1.38 -12.33
C ILE A 85 4.52 2.31 -11.36
N ASP A 86 4.08 2.38 -10.11
CA ASP A 86 4.68 3.26 -9.11
C ASP A 86 5.90 2.62 -8.43
N TYR A 87 5.81 1.32 -8.12
CA TYR A 87 6.89 0.54 -7.53
C TYR A 87 7.18 -0.69 -8.37
N VAL A 88 8.29 -0.64 -9.11
CA VAL A 88 8.70 -1.68 -10.05
C VAL A 88 9.63 -2.68 -9.38
N ILE A 89 9.30 -3.96 -9.47
CA ILE A 89 10.14 -5.08 -9.04
C ILE A 89 10.64 -5.80 -10.31
N PRO A 90 11.91 -5.63 -10.71
CA PRO A 90 12.44 -6.36 -11.85
C PRO A 90 12.49 -7.85 -11.52
N SER A 91 11.75 -8.66 -12.29
CA SER A 91 11.60 -10.09 -12.04
C SER A 91 11.28 -10.84 -13.32
N ASN A 92 11.56 -12.14 -13.33
CA ASN A 92 11.10 -13.06 -14.38
C ASN A 92 9.71 -13.58 -13.99
N ASP A 93 8.65 -12.93 -14.47
CA ASP A 93 7.24 -13.24 -14.19
C ASP A 93 6.75 -14.57 -14.81
N ASP A 94 7.35 -15.03 -15.91
CA ASP A 94 7.03 -16.33 -16.52
C ASP A 94 7.32 -17.54 -15.60
N ALA A 95 8.23 -17.38 -14.64
CA ALA A 95 8.67 -18.48 -13.80
C ALA A 95 7.80 -18.61 -12.54
N THR A 96 7.06 -19.71 -12.42
CA THR A 96 6.25 -20.02 -11.21
C THR A 96 7.06 -19.91 -9.92
N ARG A 97 8.34 -20.31 -9.94
CA ARG A 97 9.23 -20.21 -8.76
C ARG A 97 9.53 -18.76 -8.36
N ALA A 98 9.71 -17.87 -9.33
CA ALA A 98 9.96 -16.46 -9.07
C ALA A 98 8.70 -15.78 -8.53
N ILE A 99 7.54 -16.06 -9.14
CA ILE A 99 6.25 -15.58 -8.64
C ILE A 99 6.03 -16.01 -7.19
N HIS A 100 6.23 -17.30 -6.86
CA HIS A 100 6.06 -17.79 -5.49
C HIS A 100 7.03 -17.11 -4.53
N LEU A 101 8.32 -17.04 -4.89
CA LEU A 101 9.33 -16.42 -4.03
C LEU A 101 8.98 -14.95 -3.70
N ILE A 102 8.60 -14.16 -4.71
CA ILE A 102 8.30 -12.74 -4.50
C ILE A 102 6.96 -12.57 -3.77
N SER A 103 5.96 -13.39 -4.10
CA SER A 103 4.67 -13.36 -3.42
C SER A 103 4.80 -13.74 -1.94
N ASP A 104 5.64 -14.73 -1.61
CA ASP A 104 5.91 -15.14 -0.23
C ASP A 104 6.63 -14.04 0.56
N ILE A 105 7.63 -13.40 -0.05
CA ILE A 105 8.32 -12.26 0.56
C ILE A 105 7.36 -11.09 0.79
N MET A 106 6.52 -10.78 -0.21
CA MET A 106 5.52 -9.72 -0.11
C MET A 106 4.48 -10.04 0.99
N ALA A 107 4.02 -11.29 1.08
CA ALA A 107 3.11 -11.72 2.12
C ALA A 107 3.71 -11.57 3.52
N ASN A 108 4.98 -11.96 3.70
CA ASN A 108 5.70 -11.77 4.96
C ASN A 108 5.83 -10.28 5.31
N ALA A 109 6.20 -9.43 4.34
CA ALA A 109 6.30 -7.99 4.55
C ALA A 109 4.95 -7.36 4.96
N VAL A 110 3.83 -7.80 4.37
CA VAL A 110 2.49 -7.34 4.76
C VAL A 110 2.12 -7.78 6.17
N ILE A 111 2.50 -9.01 6.57
CA ILE A 111 2.25 -9.51 7.92
C ILE A 111 3.07 -8.73 8.96
N GLU A 112 4.35 -8.52 8.69
CA GLU A 112 5.23 -7.71 9.55
C GLU A 112 4.74 -6.27 9.66
N GLY A 113 4.37 -5.65 8.54
CA GLY A 113 3.80 -4.30 8.51
C GLY A 113 2.48 -4.18 9.29
N LYS A 114 1.62 -5.21 9.21
CA LYS A 114 0.41 -5.26 10.05
C LYS A 114 0.73 -5.34 11.53
N GLY A 115 1.71 -6.17 11.92
CA GLY A 115 2.16 -6.29 13.30
C GLY A 115 2.67 -4.96 13.87
N LEU A 116 3.53 -4.28 13.11
CA LEU A 116 4.06 -2.96 13.44
C LEU A 116 2.96 -1.88 13.53
N ALA A 117 1.95 -1.92 12.67
CA ALA A 117 0.83 -0.97 12.76
C ALA A 117 0.01 -1.16 14.05
N THR A 118 -0.23 -2.41 14.45
CA THR A 118 -0.92 -2.70 15.73
C THR A 118 -0.07 -2.43 16.97
N GLU A 119 1.25 -2.54 16.88
CA GLU A 119 2.17 -2.19 17.99
C GLU A 119 2.45 -0.67 18.03
N GLY A 120 2.49 -0.01 16.87
CA GLY A 120 2.72 1.43 16.72
C GLY A 120 1.59 2.31 17.26
N GLU A 121 0.33 1.83 17.25
CA GLU A 121 -0.77 2.48 17.96
C GLU A 121 -0.53 2.58 19.48
N SER A 122 0.39 1.80 20.04
CA SER A 122 0.80 1.91 21.45
C SER A 122 2.05 2.76 21.68
N THR A 123 2.73 3.22 20.63
CA THR A 123 3.99 4.00 20.72
C THR A 123 3.86 5.43 20.17
N GLU A 124 2.82 5.74 19.38
CA GLU A 124 2.58 7.10 18.86
C GLU A 124 2.30 8.15 19.96
N GLU A 125 1.98 7.76 21.20
CA GLU A 125 1.91 8.71 22.33
C GLU A 125 3.29 9.15 22.85
N GLU A 126 4.38 8.42 22.60
CA GLU A 126 5.68 8.69 23.24
C GLU A 126 6.74 9.31 22.29
N THR A 127 6.60 9.16 20.97
CA THR A 127 7.57 9.73 20.00
C THR A 127 7.32 11.20 19.64
N THR A 128 6.12 11.72 19.90
CA THR A 128 5.77 13.13 19.59
C THR A 128 6.44 14.12 20.54
N GLU A 129 6.78 13.71 21.77
CA GLU A 129 7.46 14.59 22.73
C GLU A 129 8.98 14.64 22.54
N THR A 130 9.61 13.60 21.99
CA THR A 130 11.09 13.52 21.92
C THR A 130 11.66 14.21 20.67
N THR A 131 10.98 14.13 19.53
CA THR A 131 11.46 14.75 18.27
C THR A 131 11.26 16.27 18.23
N ALA A 132 10.24 16.79 18.91
CA ALA A 132 10.01 18.23 19.01
C ALA A 132 11.06 18.95 19.88
N ALA A 133 11.67 18.25 20.85
CA ALA A 133 12.72 18.83 21.70
C ALA A 133 14.08 18.90 20.98
N GLU A 134 14.45 17.86 20.21
CA GLU A 134 15.72 17.84 19.45
C GLU A 134 15.76 18.87 18.32
N GLU A 135 14.66 19.07 17.57
CA GLU A 135 14.62 20.09 16.51
C GLU A 135 14.67 21.53 17.05
N THR A 136 14.20 21.78 18.29
CA THR A 136 14.28 23.12 18.90
C THR A 136 15.69 23.45 19.42
N GLU A 137 16.42 22.47 19.96
CA GLU A 137 17.78 22.71 20.45
C GLU A 137 18.78 22.90 19.29
N ASP A 138 18.63 22.16 18.20
CA ASP A 138 19.48 22.32 17.01
C ASP A 138 19.25 23.67 16.30
N PHE A 139 18.00 24.17 16.25
CA PHE A 139 17.70 25.47 15.64
C PHE A 139 18.18 26.66 16.50
N GLU A 140 18.08 26.56 17.83
CA GLU A 140 18.59 27.59 18.74
C GLU A 140 20.13 27.66 18.75
N ALA A 141 20.81 26.51 18.63
CA ALA A 141 22.27 26.46 18.52
C ALA A 141 22.80 27.06 17.21
N GLU A 142 22.09 26.88 16.10
CA GLU A 142 22.49 27.43 14.79
C GLU A 142 22.27 28.95 14.70
N LEU A 143 21.23 29.48 15.36
CA LEU A 143 20.96 30.92 15.44
C LEU A 143 22.00 31.66 16.32
N ALA A 144 22.40 31.05 17.45
CA ALA A 144 23.42 31.61 18.34
C ALA A 144 24.83 31.65 17.69
N ALA A 145 25.17 30.65 16.88
CA ALA A 145 26.44 30.60 16.16
C ALA A 145 26.50 31.61 14.98
N ALA A 146 25.35 32.07 14.48
CA ALA A 146 25.27 33.10 13.44
C ALA A 146 25.43 34.52 14.00
N GLU A 147 24.99 34.77 15.24
CA GLU A 147 25.10 36.08 15.90
C GLU A 147 26.54 36.42 16.34
N GLU A 148 27.38 35.42 16.65
CA GLU A 148 28.78 35.63 17.05
C GLU A 148 29.72 36.03 15.88
N LYS A 149 29.30 35.85 14.62
CA LYS A 149 30.14 36.12 13.43
C LYS A 149 29.96 37.50 12.78
N VAL A 150 29.12 38.38 13.32
CA VAL A 150 28.95 39.75 12.80
C VAL A 150 29.59 40.77 13.74
N GLU A 151 30.91 40.63 13.97
CA GLU A 151 31.73 41.73 14.45
C GLU A 151 32.36 42.41 13.21
N PHE A 152 31.66 43.42 12.68
CA PHE A 152 32.18 44.23 11.57
C PHE A 152 32.99 45.41 12.13
N ASP A 153 34.28 45.35 11.85
CA ASP A 153 35.32 46.37 12.04
C ASP A 153 34.82 47.76 11.58
N VAL A 154 34.85 48.74 12.48
CA VAL A 154 34.54 50.15 12.16
C VAL A 154 35.86 50.83 11.77
N PRO A 155 36.08 51.25 10.51
CA PRO A 155 37.27 52.02 10.19
C PRO A 155 37.07 53.48 10.59
N GLU A 156 37.92 53.92 11.50
CA GLU A 156 38.17 55.28 11.92
C GLU A 156 38.56 56.17 10.72
N LEU A 157 37.69 57.13 10.35
CA LEU A 157 38.05 58.23 9.44
C LEU A 157 38.60 59.40 10.26
N ALA A 158 39.92 59.52 10.25
CA ALA A 158 40.65 60.65 10.80
C ALA A 158 40.30 61.96 10.09
N GLU A 159 40.08 63.00 10.90
CA GLU A 159 40.01 64.41 10.51
C GLU A 159 41.32 64.88 9.86
N THR A 160 41.25 65.73 8.83
CA THR A 160 42.10 66.95 8.78
C THR A 160 41.55 68.01 7.82
N GLU A 161 41.68 69.25 8.28
CA GLU A 161 41.30 70.54 7.71
C GLU A 161 42.03 70.91 6.40
N GLN A 162 41.34 71.60 5.49
CA GLN A 162 41.61 72.99 5.03
C GLN A 162 40.58 73.44 3.99
#